data_AF-A0AAU6WPG3-F1
#
_entry.id   AF-A0AAU6WPG3-F1
#
_cell.length_a   1.000
_cell.length_b   1.000
_cell.length_c   1.000
_cell.angle_alpha   90.00
_cell.angle_beta   90.00
_cell.angle_gamma   90.00
#
_symmetry.space_group_name_H-M   'P 1'
#
loop_
_entity.id
_entity.type
_entity.pdbx_description
1 polymer ?
#
loop_
_entity_poly.entity_id
_entity_poly.type
_entity_poly.pdbx_seq_one_letter_code
_entity_poly.pdbx_strand_id
1 'polypeptide(L)'
;MTGGVDPSGKTTLVGVYEVESGSYEMTVSVLKRKFDIQKGSTITWTGEPTTANLDITAVYKTETATIDLVEQQISGEAASTLNQFKQKIPFNTLLIMKGELLKPVITFDITTDKKNNAVSSNVTDIVDQKLSQLRTQESEMNKQVFALLLLNRFVGENPFQSGAGTSGEMLARQSVSKILSQQLNNLASDLIKGVDLNFDLESSEDYSTGNKNTRTDLNVGLSKNC
;
A
#
# COMPACT_ATOMS: atom_id res chain seq x y z
N MET A 1 20.33 -27.37 -1.23
CA MET A 1 20.23 -26.92 0.18
C MET A 1 20.78 -28.02 1.07
N THR A 2 21.57 -27.69 2.09
CA THR A 2 22.19 -28.66 3.02
C THR A 2 21.90 -28.25 4.46
N GLY A 3 21.35 -29.18 5.26
CA GLY A 3 21.09 -28.98 6.68
C GLY A 3 21.90 -29.95 7.54
N GLY A 4 22.20 -29.56 8.78
CA GLY A 4 22.93 -30.38 9.74
C GLY A 4 22.66 -29.97 11.18
N VAL A 5 22.90 -30.88 12.12
CA VAL A 5 22.80 -30.63 13.56
C VAL A 5 24.12 -31.01 14.20
N ASP A 6 24.70 -30.13 15.01
CA ASP A 6 25.95 -30.42 15.73
C ASP A 6 25.69 -31.21 17.03
N PRO A 7 26.73 -31.78 17.68
CA PRO A 7 26.58 -32.52 18.93
C PRO A 7 25.99 -31.73 20.11
N SER A 8 25.96 -30.40 20.02
CA SER A 8 25.32 -29.51 21.01
C SER A 8 23.83 -29.28 20.75
N GLY A 9 23.31 -29.78 19.61
CA GLY A 9 21.93 -29.58 19.17
C GLY A 9 21.74 -28.33 18.31
N LYS A 10 22.81 -27.60 17.96
CA LYS A 10 22.73 -26.43 17.08
C LYS A 10 22.39 -26.88 15.66
N THR A 11 21.28 -26.38 15.15
CA THR A 11 20.87 -26.64 13.76
C THR A 11 21.52 -25.63 12.83
N THR A 12 22.00 -26.11 11.68
CA THR A 12 22.56 -25.30 10.61
C THR A 12 21.85 -25.62 9.30
N LEU A 13 21.65 -24.59 8.49
CA LEU A 13 21.06 -24.64 7.17
C LEU A 13 21.85 -23.71 6.25
N VAL A 14 22.29 -24.24 5.11
CA VAL A 14 23.02 -23.48 4.10
C VAL A 14 22.41 -23.75 2.73
N GLY A 15 22.15 -22.68 1.99
CA GLY A 15 21.69 -22.75 0.61
C GLY A 15 20.69 -21.66 0.26
N VAL A 16 20.33 -21.65 -1.01
CA VAL A 16 19.32 -20.76 -1.58
C VAL A 16 18.08 -21.59 -1.91
N TYR A 17 16.92 -21.13 -1.48
CA TYR A 17 15.62 -21.62 -1.90
C TYR A 17 14.99 -20.59 -2.82
N GLU A 18 14.73 -20.97 -4.08
CA GLU A 18 13.99 -20.16 -5.03
C GLU A 18 12.51 -20.52 -4.96
N VAL A 19 11.65 -19.51 -4.77
CA VAL A 19 10.21 -19.69 -4.73
C VAL A 19 9.69 -19.77 -6.17
N GLU A 20 9.16 -20.93 -6.56
CA GLU A 20 8.54 -21.09 -7.88
C GLU A 20 7.13 -20.48 -7.95
N SER A 21 6.35 -20.68 -6.88
CA SER A 21 5.00 -20.14 -6.74
C SER A 21 4.60 -20.10 -5.26
N GLY A 22 3.63 -19.24 -4.94
CA GLY A 22 3.11 -19.10 -3.59
C GLY A 22 2.35 -17.79 -3.46
N SER A 23 1.82 -17.54 -2.26
CA SER A 23 1.14 -16.28 -1.96
C SER A 23 1.44 -15.82 -0.56
N TYR A 24 1.49 -14.51 -0.39
CA TYR A 24 1.59 -13.84 0.89
C TYR A 24 0.27 -13.12 1.19
N GLU A 25 -0.32 -13.37 2.35
CA GLU A 25 -1.52 -12.66 2.79
C GLU A 25 -1.13 -11.48 3.67
N MET A 26 -1.19 -10.28 3.11
CA MET A 26 -0.96 -9.05 3.84
C MET A 26 -2.23 -8.68 4.61
N THR A 27 -2.08 -8.50 5.93
CA THR A 27 -3.14 -7.98 6.79
C THR A 27 -2.66 -6.70 7.47
N VAL A 28 -3.42 -5.61 7.32
CA VAL A 28 -3.16 -4.33 8.01
C VAL A 28 -4.50 -3.79 8.50
N SER A 29 -4.73 -3.78 9.82
CA SER A 29 -6.03 -3.46 10.43
C SER A 29 -7.16 -4.30 9.80
N VAL A 30 -8.11 -3.68 9.10
CA VAL A 30 -9.23 -4.36 8.40
C VAL A 30 -8.89 -4.81 6.97
N LEU A 31 -7.77 -4.36 6.41
CA LEU A 31 -7.37 -4.69 5.05
C LEU A 31 -6.75 -6.10 5.02
N LYS A 32 -7.32 -6.98 4.18
CA LYS A 32 -6.73 -8.27 3.83
C LYS A 32 -6.51 -8.36 2.32
N ARG A 33 -5.26 -8.59 1.91
CA ARG A 33 -4.87 -8.67 0.50
C ARG A 33 -3.90 -9.81 0.27
N LYS A 34 -4.26 -10.67 -0.67
CA LYS A 34 -3.40 -11.75 -1.13
C LYS A 34 -2.50 -11.23 -2.25
N PHE A 35 -1.19 -11.31 -2.04
CA PHE A 35 -0.18 -11.06 -3.05
C PHE A 35 0.38 -12.39 -3.55
N ASP A 36 0.52 -12.56 -4.86
CA ASP A 36 1.13 -13.75 -5.44
C ASP A 36 2.65 -13.55 -5.53
N ILE A 37 3.43 -14.48 -4.97
CA ILE A 37 4.89 -14.38 -4.97
C ILE A 37 5.41 -14.54 -6.39
N GLN A 38 6.26 -13.63 -6.83
CA GLN A 38 6.89 -13.70 -8.13
C GLN A 38 7.97 -14.79 -8.14
N LYS A 39 7.97 -15.59 -9.21
CA LYS A 39 9.04 -16.53 -9.50
C LYS A 39 10.39 -15.81 -9.51
N GLY A 40 11.41 -16.45 -8.93
CA GLY A 40 12.75 -15.86 -8.78
C GLY A 40 12.96 -15.15 -7.43
N SER A 41 11.91 -15.04 -6.61
CA SER A 41 12.04 -14.67 -5.20
C SER A 41 12.88 -15.72 -4.45
N THR A 42 13.74 -15.30 -3.53
CA THR A 42 14.68 -16.21 -2.84
C THR A 42 14.69 -16.07 -1.32
N ILE A 43 15.02 -17.18 -0.67
CA ILE A 43 15.39 -17.24 0.75
C ILE A 43 16.78 -17.87 0.85
N THR A 44 17.70 -17.18 1.51
CA THR A 44 19.11 -17.60 1.59
C THR A 44 19.50 -17.85 3.04
N TRP A 45 19.98 -19.06 3.34
CA TRP A 45 20.54 -19.41 4.64
C TRP A 45 22.06 -19.56 4.56
N THR A 46 22.75 -19.07 5.57
CA THR A 46 24.22 -19.09 5.69
C THR A 46 24.71 -19.74 6.98
N GLY A 47 23.82 -20.43 7.71
CA GLY A 47 24.12 -20.91 9.05
C GLY A 47 22.84 -21.17 9.84
N GLU A 48 22.44 -20.28 10.73
CA GLU A 48 21.28 -20.53 11.58
C GLU A 48 19.97 -20.49 10.78
N PRO A 49 19.06 -21.46 10.92
CA PRO A 49 17.81 -21.50 10.17
C PRO A 49 16.92 -20.26 10.35
N THR A 50 17.02 -19.59 11.49
CA THR A 50 16.25 -18.40 11.86
C THR A 50 16.82 -17.10 11.32
N THR A 51 18.06 -17.10 10.81
CA THR A 51 18.76 -15.90 10.33
C THR A 51 18.83 -15.84 8.79
N ALA A 52 17.85 -16.45 8.13
CA ALA A 52 17.77 -16.42 6.67
C ALA A 52 17.63 -14.99 6.15
N ASN A 53 18.15 -14.72 4.96
CA ASN A 53 17.92 -13.48 4.23
C ASN A 53 16.85 -13.68 3.16
N LEU A 54 15.88 -12.79 3.13
CA LEU A 54 14.80 -12.70 2.15
C LEU A 54 15.20 -11.77 1.02
N ASP A 55 14.85 -12.16 -0.20
CA ASP A 55 14.61 -11.26 -1.34
C ASP A 55 13.35 -11.75 -2.05
N ILE A 56 12.19 -11.35 -1.50
CA ILE A 56 10.87 -11.78 -1.97
C ILE A 56 10.15 -10.60 -2.58
N THR A 57 9.68 -10.75 -3.81
CA THR A 57 8.74 -9.82 -4.43
C THR A 57 7.40 -10.52 -4.67
N ALA A 58 6.32 -9.92 -4.22
CA ALA A 58 4.96 -10.42 -4.43
C ALA A 58 4.08 -9.35 -5.09
N VAL A 59 3.07 -9.77 -5.85
CA VAL A 59 2.26 -8.90 -6.71
C VAL A 59 0.80 -8.98 -6.32
N TYR A 60 0.16 -7.82 -6.20
CA TYR A 60 -1.28 -7.67 -6.24
C TYR A 60 -1.67 -6.93 -7.53
N LYS A 61 -2.58 -7.51 -8.31
CA LYS A 61 -3.02 -6.93 -9.59
C LYS A 61 -4.31 -6.15 -9.39
N THR A 62 -4.39 -4.99 -10.04
CA THR A 62 -5.61 -4.17 -10.05
C THR A 62 -5.79 -3.49 -11.40
N GLU A 63 -7.03 -3.18 -11.77
CA GLU A 63 -7.35 -2.42 -12.97
C GLU A 63 -7.99 -1.10 -12.57
N THR A 64 -7.34 0.01 -12.90
CA THR A 64 -7.84 1.33 -12.51
C THR A 64 -7.46 2.41 -13.51
N ALA A 65 -8.16 3.54 -13.42
CA ALA A 65 -7.93 4.69 -14.29
C ALA A 65 -6.67 5.44 -13.86
N THR A 66 -5.91 5.91 -14.84
CA THR A 66 -4.66 6.65 -14.61
C THR A 66 -4.89 8.11 -14.21
N ILE A 67 -6.07 8.67 -14.50
CA ILE A 67 -6.39 10.09 -14.32
C ILE A 67 -6.09 10.62 -12.92
N ASP A 68 -6.45 9.87 -11.87
CA ASP A 68 -6.23 10.28 -10.48
C ASP A 68 -4.74 10.20 -10.08
N LEU A 69 -3.91 9.43 -10.79
CA LEU A 69 -2.47 9.34 -10.53
C LEU A 69 -1.70 10.53 -11.12
N VAL A 70 -2.13 11.01 -12.28
CA VAL A 70 -1.37 11.96 -13.13
C VAL A 70 -2.07 13.30 -13.32
N GLU A 71 -3.04 13.62 -12.46
CA GLU A 71 -3.90 14.79 -12.54
C GLU A 71 -3.12 16.09 -12.79
N GLN A 72 -1.99 16.28 -12.09
CA GLN A 72 -1.15 17.46 -12.24
C GLN A 72 -0.45 17.53 -13.60
N GLN A 73 0.03 16.39 -14.11
CA GLN A 73 0.79 16.28 -15.36
C GLN A 73 -0.07 16.57 -16.58
N ILE A 74 -1.37 16.31 -16.48
CA ILE A 74 -2.33 16.51 -17.58
C ILE A 74 -3.19 17.76 -17.39
N SER A 75 -2.87 18.60 -16.40
CA SER A 75 -3.59 19.83 -16.16
C SER A 75 -3.47 20.79 -17.35
N GLY A 76 -4.59 21.27 -17.88
CA GLY A 76 -4.62 22.14 -19.07
C GLY A 76 -4.64 21.40 -20.41
N GLU A 77 -4.63 20.07 -20.43
CA GLU A 77 -4.78 19.27 -21.66
C GLU A 77 -6.20 19.34 -22.24
N ALA A 78 -6.32 19.08 -23.54
CA ALA A 78 -7.61 19.03 -24.22
C ALA A 78 -8.49 17.88 -23.68
N ALA A 79 -9.82 18.07 -23.72
CA ALA A 79 -10.77 17.07 -23.21
C ALA A 79 -10.62 15.69 -23.87
N SER A 80 -10.24 15.64 -25.15
CA SER A 80 -9.95 14.40 -25.88
C SER A 80 -8.74 13.66 -25.32
N THR A 81 -7.69 14.38 -24.93
CA THR A 81 -6.50 13.82 -24.26
C THR A 81 -6.87 13.31 -22.86
N LEU A 82 -7.59 14.11 -22.07
CA LEU A 82 -8.03 13.74 -20.71
C LEU A 82 -8.88 12.45 -20.71
N ASN A 83 -9.69 12.22 -21.74
CA ASN A 83 -10.50 11.02 -21.85
C ASN A 83 -9.66 9.73 -21.98
N GLN A 84 -8.43 9.81 -22.52
CA GLN A 84 -7.52 8.66 -22.59
C GLN A 84 -7.08 8.20 -21.20
N PHE A 85 -6.89 9.13 -20.27
CA PHE A 85 -6.47 8.83 -18.89
C PHE A 85 -7.59 8.22 -18.02
N LYS A 86 -8.85 8.33 -18.47
CA LYS A 86 -10.01 7.71 -17.81
C LYS A 86 -10.13 6.21 -18.12
N GLN A 87 -9.41 5.71 -19.13
CA GLN A 87 -9.37 4.29 -19.44
C GLN A 87 -8.71 3.53 -18.28
N LYS A 88 -9.31 2.41 -17.89
CA LYS A 88 -8.71 1.51 -16.91
C LYS A 88 -7.62 0.67 -17.57
N ILE A 89 -6.49 0.55 -16.88
CA ILE A 89 -5.36 -0.27 -17.32
C ILE A 89 -4.87 -1.13 -16.15
N PRO A 90 -4.22 -2.27 -16.42
CA PRO A 90 -3.69 -3.14 -15.38
C PRO A 90 -2.46 -2.52 -14.72
N PHE A 91 -2.43 -2.60 -13.40
CA PHE A 91 -1.31 -2.25 -12.54
C PHE A 91 -0.93 -3.42 -11.64
N ASN A 92 0.36 -3.50 -11.36
CA ASN A 92 0.94 -4.43 -10.40
C ASN A 92 1.44 -3.63 -9.20
N THR A 93 0.80 -3.80 -8.05
CA THR A 93 1.33 -3.37 -6.76
C THR A 93 2.33 -4.42 -6.28
N LEU A 94 3.58 -4.01 -6.11
CA LEU A 94 4.67 -4.86 -5.66
C LEU A 94 4.84 -4.71 -4.15
N LEU A 95 4.83 -5.82 -3.43
CA LEU A 95 5.29 -5.94 -2.04
C LEU A 95 6.70 -6.54 -2.08
N ILE A 96 7.70 -5.80 -1.62
CA ILE A 96 9.11 -6.19 -1.67
C ILE A 96 9.60 -6.37 -0.23
N MET A 97 10.02 -7.59 0.10
CA MET A 97 10.53 -7.97 1.43
C MET A 97 12.00 -8.38 1.31
N LYS A 98 12.89 -7.60 1.94
CA LYS A 98 14.34 -7.82 1.91
C LYS A 98 14.96 -7.87 3.31
N GLY A 99 16.10 -8.55 3.45
CA GLY A 99 16.85 -8.59 4.70
C GLY A 99 16.49 -9.80 5.57
N GLU A 100 16.68 -9.70 6.89
CA GLU A 100 16.53 -10.86 7.78
C GLU A 100 15.09 -11.38 7.83
N LEU A 101 14.91 -12.70 7.81
CA LEU A 101 13.62 -13.41 7.82
C LEU A 101 12.69 -12.95 8.94
N LEU A 102 13.25 -12.71 10.12
CA LEU A 102 12.48 -12.30 11.30
C LEU A 102 12.24 -10.78 11.38
N LYS A 103 12.97 -9.99 10.59
CA LYS A 103 12.88 -8.53 10.55
C LYS A 103 13.07 -8.01 9.13
N PRO A 104 12.21 -8.39 8.18
CA PRO A 104 12.35 -7.93 6.82
C PRO A 104 12.08 -6.43 6.73
N VAL A 105 12.82 -5.76 5.88
CA VAL A 105 12.50 -4.42 5.39
C VAL A 105 11.43 -4.59 4.31
N ILE A 106 10.24 -4.04 4.58
CA ILE A 106 9.11 -4.07 3.66
C ILE A 106 9.06 -2.75 2.91
N THR A 107 9.03 -2.81 1.58
CA THR A 107 8.87 -1.67 0.70
C THR A 107 7.86 -1.98 -0.38
N PHE A 108 7.36 -0.95 -1.06
CA PHE A 108 6.38 -1.10 -2.12
C PHE A 108 6.80 -0.37 -3.39
N ASP A 109 6.29 -0.88 -4.51
CA ASP A 109 6.37 -0.22 -5.80
C ASP A 109 5.07 -0.45 -6.60
N ILE A 110 4.87 0.34 -7.63
CA ILE A 110 3.76 0.20 -8.57
C ILE A 110 4.34 0.16 -9.98
N THR A 111 3.93 -0.83 -10.76
CA THR A 111 4.34 -0.99 -12.16
C THR A 111 3.14 -1.21 -13.06
N THR A 112 3.31 -0.86 -14.33
CA THR A 112 2.37 -1.15 -15.41
C THR A 112 2.83 -2.39 -16.18
N ASP A 113 1.90 -3.09 -16.83
CA ASP A 113 2.29 -4.13 -17.79
C ASP A 113 2.81 -3.46 -19.08
N LYS A 114 4.15 -3.47 -19.26
CA LYS A 114 4.86 -2.87 -20.40
C LYS A 114 4.39 -3.31 -21.80
N LYS A 115 3.53 -4.32 -21.91
CA LYS A 115 3.04 -4.90 -23.17
C LYS A 115 1.60 -4.51 -23.51
N ASN A 116 1.01 -3.54 -22.83
CA ASN A 116 -0.37 -3.14 -23.10
C ASN A 116 -0.47 -2.22 -24.34
N ASN A 117 -0.46 -2.82 -25.53
CA ASN A 117 -0.61 -2.12 -26.81
C ASN A 117 -1.97 -1.41 -26.98
N ALA A 118 -2.93 -1.64 -26.07
CA ALA A 118 -4.25 -1.01 -26.10
C ALA A 118 -4.28 0.37 -25.40
N VAL A 119 -3.15 0.82 -24.85
CA VAL A 119 -2.99 2.11 -24.18
C VAL A 119 -2.08 2.98 -25.03
N SER A 120 -2.41 4.28 -25.16
CA SER A 120 -1.58 5.19 -25.94
C SER A 120 -0.20 5.37 -25.28
N SER A 121 0.85 5.47 -26.10
CA SER A 121 2.22 5.65 -25.60
C SER A 121 2.35 6.90 -24.72
N ASN A 122 1.63 7.97 -25.05
CA ASN A 122 1.60 9.19 -24.25
C ASN A 122 1.09 8.94 -22.81
N VAL A 123 0.02 8.13 -22.66
CA VAL A 123 -0.50 7.78 -21.33
C VAL A 123 0.53 6.96 -20.56
N THR A 124 1.14 5.95 -21.19
CA THR A 124 2.15 5.13 -20.52
C THR A 124 3.39 5.92 -20.12
N ASP A 125 3.86 6.84 -20.97
CA ASP A 125 5.03 7.67 -20.69
C ASP A 125 4.80 8.60 -19.48
N ILE A 126 3.65 9.28 -19.42
CA ILE A 126 3.29 10.16 -18.31
C ILE A 126 3.11 9.37 -17.01
N VAL A 127 2.46 8.19 -17.08
CA VAL A 127 2.29 7.30 -15.92
C VAL A 127 3.65 6.81 -15.42
N ASP A 128 4.53 6.35 -16.30
CA ASP A 128 5.84 5.82 -15.92
C ASP A 128 6.74 6.92 -15.33
N GLN A 129 6.71 8.14 -15.88
CA GLN A 129 7.37 9.30 -15.29
C GLN A 129 6.83 9.58 -13.88
N LYS A 130 5.50 9.57 -13.70
CA LYS A 130 4.89 9.80 -12.39
C LYS A 130 5.28 8.72 -11.38
N LEU A 131 5.24 7.45 -11.77
CA LEU A 131 5.66 6.33 -10.93
C LEU A 131 7.15 6.45 -10.57
N SER A 132 8.00 6.86 -11.51
CA SER A 132 9.42 7.13 -11.23
C SER A 132 9.62 8.24 -10.21
N GLN A 133 8.80 9.30 -10.24
CA GLN A 133 8.83 10.37 -9.24
C GLN A 133 8.35 9.87 -7.86
N LEU A 134 7.34 8.98 -7.82
CA LEU A 134 6.85 8.42 -6.55
C LEU A 134 7.89 7.52 -5.88
N ARG A 135 8.72 6.81 -6.66
CA ARG A 135 9.80 5.97 -6.11
C ARG A 135 10.84 6.75 -5.30
N THR A 136 10.98 8.06 -5.52
CA THR A 136 11.88 8.90 -4.71
C THR A 136 11.23 9.41 -3.43
N GLN A 137 9.93 9.16 -3.24
CA GLN A 137 9.10 9.65 -2.14
C GLN A 137 8.29 8.49 -1.55
N GLU A 138 8.93 7.72 -0.67
CA GLU A 138 8.36 6.49 -0.08
C GLU A 138 6.96 6.71 0.52
N SER A 139 6.74 7.81 1.25
CA SER A 139 5.42 8.12 1.83
C SER A 139 4.33 8.27 0.76
N GLU A 140 4.62 8.95 -0.35
CA GLU A 140 3.64 9.13 -1.43
C GLU A 140 3.44 7.82 -2.22
N MET A 141 4.49 7.02 -2.40
CA MET A 141 4.35 5.67 -2.97
C MET A 141 3.43 4.81 -2.09
N ASN A 142 3.68 4.76 -0.78
CA ASN A 142 2.87 3.99 0.16
C ASN A 142 1.41 4.45 0.14
N LYS A 143 1.16 5.76 0.11
CA LYS A 143 -0.20 6.32 -0.01
C LYS A 143 -0.93 5.83 -1.27
N GLN A 144 -0.26 5.81 -2.43
CA GLN A 144 -0.86 5.28 -3.66
C GLN A 144 -1.10 3.77 -3.58
N VAL A 145 -0.16 3.02 -3.00
CA VAL A 145 -0.29 1.58 -2.78
C VAL A 145 -1.51 1.28 -1.93
N PHE A 146 -1.66 1.92 -0.77
CA PHE A 146 -2.81 1.69 0.10
C PHE A 146 -4.12 2.17 -0.55
N ALA A 147 -4.10 3.24 -1.35
CA ALA A 147 -5.26 3.64 -2.13
C ALA A 147 -5.67 2.55 -3.13
N LEU A 148 -4.72 1.93 -3.84
CA LEU A 148 -5.00 0.79 -4.72
C LEU A 148 -5.53 -0.42 -3.95
N LEU A 149 -4.94 -0.73 -2.79
CA LEU A 149 -5.37 -1.89 -2.00
C LEU A 149 -6.74 -1.69 -1.36
N LEU A 150 -7.06 -0.51 -0.87
CA LEU A 150 -8.33 -0.24 -0.18
C LEU A 150 -9.46 0.15 -1.15
N LEU A 151 -9.15 0.97 -2.14
CA LEU A 151 -10.13 1.63 -3.00
C LEU A 151 -10.12 1.09 -4.44
N ASN A 152 -9.11 0.29 -4.83
CA ASN A 152 -8.84 -0.09 -6.23
C ASN A 152 -8.73 1.13 -7.17
N ARG A 153 -8.22 2.26 -6.65
CA ARG A 153 -7.95 3.47 -7.42
C ARG A 153 -6.83 4.29 -6.79
N PHE A 154 -6.20 5.12 -7.62
CA PHE A 154 -5.26 6.12 -7.15
C PHE A 154 -5.96 7.26 -6.41
N VAL A 155 -5.18 8.05 -5.70
CA VAL A 155 -5.63 9.29 -5.08
C VAL A 155 -4.80 10.44 -5.63
N GLY A 156 -5.47 11.49 -6.10
CA GLY A 156 -4.79 12.71 -6.53
C GLY A 156 -3.94 13.31 -5.40
N GLU A 157 -2.91 14.06 -5.76
CA GLU A 157 -2.07 14.76 -4.77
C GLU A 157 -2.87 15.81 -4.00
N ASN A 158 -3.80 16.46 -4.70
CA ASN A 158 -4.72 17.44 -4.13
C ASN A 158 -6.17 16.95 -4.33
N PRO A 159 -6.65 15.95 -3.56
CA PRO A 159 -8.03 15.48 -3.66
C PRO A 159 -9.06 16.57 -3.23
N PHE A 160 -8.55 17.74 -2.81
CA PHE A 160 -9.27 18.92 -2.35
C PHE A 160 -9.23 20.10 -3.33
N GLN A 161 -8.33 20.10 -4.34
CA GLN A 161 -8.37 21.14 -5.38
C GLN A 161 -9.34 20.71 -6.46
N SER A 162 -10.49 21.37 -6.48
CA SER A 162 -11.47 21.27 -7.55
C SER A 162 -10.83 21.62 -8.89
N GLY A 163 -10.67 20.63 -9.77
CA GLY A 163 -10.62 20.90 -11.21
C GLY A 163 -11.82 21.77 -11.59
N ALA A 164 -11.57 22.85 -12.33
CA ALA A 164 -12.58 23.85 -12.67
C ALA A 164 -13.73 23.22 -13.47
N GLY A 165 -14.87 22.93 -12.83
CA GLY A 165 -16.10 22.50 -13.50
C GLY A 165 -17.00 21.53 -12.72
N THR A 166 -17.25 21.72 -11.43
CA THR A 166 -17.85 20.68 -10.57
C THR A 166 -19.25 21.04 -10.06
N SER A 167 -20.26 20.31 -10.57
CA SER A 167 -21.65 20.26 -10.07
C SER A 167 -21.75 19.72 -8.64
N GLY A 168 -22.75 20.19 -7.88
CA GLY A 168 -22.92 19.98 -6.43
C GLY A 168 -23.01 18.53 -5.92
N GLU A 169 -23.20 17.54 -6.80
CA GLU A 169 -23.23 16.11 -6.45
C GLU A 169 -21.82 15.53 -6.17
N MET A 170 -20.76 16.16 -6.71
CA MET A 170 -19.36 15.79 -6.43
C MET A 170 -18.85 16.33 -5.08
N LEU A 171 -19.48 17.36 -4.51
CA LEU A 171 -19.10 17.94 -3.22
C LEU A 171 -19.38 16.96 -2.05
N ALA A 172 -20.40 16.12 -2.16
CA ALA A 172 -20.69 15.08 -1.16
C ALA A 172 -19.61 13.96 -1.15
N ARG A 173 -18.93 13.70 -2.28
CA ARG A 173 -17.82 12.72 -2.40
C ARG A 173 -16.50 13.25 -1.81
N GLN A 174 -16.35 14.56 -1.64
CA GLN A 174 -15.15 15.20 -1.08
C GLN A 174 -15.00 14.95 0.43
N SER A 175 -16.10 14.85 1.17
CA SER A 175 -16.11 14.55 2.61
C SER A 175 -15.59 13.13 2.91
N VAL A 176 -15.94 12.16 2.07
CA VAL A 176 -15.44 10.77 2.18
C VAL A 176 -13.94 10.70 1.87
N SER A 177 -13.46 11.49 0.91
CA SER A 177 -12.05 11.53 0.51
C SER A 177 -11.13 12.13 1.59
N LYS A 178 -11.63 13.08 2.40
CA LYS A 178 -10.90 13.68 3.52
C LYS A 178 -10.64 12.68 4.66
N ILE A 179 -11.65 11.88 4.99
CA ILE A 179 -11.57 10.83 6.02
C ILE A 179 -10.66 9.70 5.55
N LEU A 180 -10.77 9.29 4.29
CA LEU A 180 -9.94 8.23 3.71
C LEU A 180 -8.45 8.61 3.66
N SER A 181 -8.10 9.85 3.31
CA SER A 181 -6.68 10.26 3.21
C SER A 181 -5.96 10.25 4.56
N GLN A 182 -6.65 10.67 5.63
CA GLN A 182 -6.10 10.62 6.99
C GLN A 182 -5.94 9.18 7.49
N GLN A 183 -6.92 8.32 7.20
CA GLN A 183 -6.85 6.88 7.53
C GLN A 183 -5.77 6.15 6.72
N LEU A 184 -5.58 6.50 5.44
CA LEU A 184 -4.49 5.99 4.60
C LEU A 184 -3.11 6.37 5.15
N ASN A 185 -2.95 7.61 5.59
CA ASN A 185 -1.70 8.06 6.20
C ASN A 185 -1.42 7.34 7.53
N ASN A 186 -2.46 7.07 8.33
CA ASN A 186 -2.31 6.29 9.57
C ASN A 186 -1.89 4.84 9.28
N LEU A 187 -2.53 4.18 8.30
CA LEU A 187 -2.18 2.82 7.88
C LEU A 187 -0.75 2.72 7.29
N ALA A 188 -0.34 3.73 6.53
CA ALA A 188 1.02 3.84 6.02
C ALA A 188 2.05 4.07 7.13
N SER A 189 1.68 4.81 8.18
CA SER A 189 2.54 5.06 9.35
C SER A 189 2.67 3.84 10.26
N ASP A 190 1.61 3.06 10.44
CA ASP A 190 1.61 1.87 11.31
C ASP A 190 2.52 0.76 10.74
N LEU A 191 2.69 0.67 9.42
CA LEU A 191 3.58 -0.30 8.79
C LEU A 191 5.08 0.01 8.99
N ILE A 192 5.43 1.27 9.29
CA ILE A 192 6.82 1.71 9.53
C ILE A 192 7.25 1.39 10.98
N LYS A 193 6.34 0.95 11.85
CA LYS A 193 6.66 0.61 13.25
C LYS A 193 6.29 -0.84 13.54
N GLY A 194 7.30 -1.69 13.68
CA GLY A 194 7.16 -3.03 14.25
C GLY A 194 6.83 -3.02 15.75
N VAL A 195 5.72 -2.39 16.17
CA VAL A 195 5.22 -2.38 17.56
C VAL A 195 3.69 -2.25 17.58
N ASP A 196 3.04 -3.15 18.31
CA ASP A 196 1.62 -3.19 18.65
C ASP A 196 1.15 -1.90 19.37
N LEU A 197 0.09 -1.26 18.85
CA LEU A 197 -0.60 -0.15 19.51
C LEU A 197 -2.12 -0.32 19.33
N ASN A 198 -2.78 -0.87 20.36
CA ASN A 198 -4.23 -0.95 20.43
C ASN A 198 -4.83 0.41 20.78
N PHE A 199 -5.79 0.89 19.98
CA PHE A 199 -6.63 2.05 20.30
C PHE A 199 -8.09 1.63 20.18
N ASP A 200 -8.73 1.39 21.33
CA ASP A 200 -10.17 1.19 21.40
C ASP A 200 -10.85 2.57 21.55
N LEU A 201 -11.77 2.88 20.63
CA LEU A 201 -12.55 4.12 20.62
C LEU A 201 -14.02 3.73 20.59
N GLU A 202 -14.60 3.52 21.77
CA GLU A 202 -16.04 3.33 21.90
C GLU A 202 -16.72 4.71 21.94
N SER A 203 -17.37 5.09 20.83
CA SER A 203 -18.18 6.30 20.77
C SER A 203 -19.66 5.91 20.82
N SER A 204 -20.29 6.16 21.96
CA SER A 204 -21.75 6.05 22.11
C SER A 204 -22.36 7.44 22.00
N GLU A 205 -23.29 7.61 21.06
CA GLU A 205 -24.04 8.86 20.87
C GLU A 205 -25.34 8.83 21.70
N ASP A 206 -25.41 9.66 22.74
CA ASP A 206 -26.64 9.89 23.52
C ASP A 206 -27.38 11.14 23.00
N TYR A 207 -28.62 10.96 22.57
CA TYR A 207 -29.48 11.99 21.98
C TYR A 207 -30.55 12.52 22.97
N SER A 208 -30.34 12.39 24.28
CA SER A 208 -31.36 12.69 25.29
C SER A 208 -31.64 14.19 25.55
N THR A 209 -30.88 15.14 25.00
CA THR A 209 -31.06 16.58 25.33
C THR A 209 -31.16 17.55 24.14
N GLY A 210 -31.21 17.05 22.90
CA GLY A 210 -31.54 17.88 21.73
C GLY A 210 -30.53 18.95 21.32
N ASN A 211 -29.33 19.03 21.93
CA ASN A 211 -28.20 19.85 21.45
C ASN A 211 -26.88 19.06 21.54
N LYS A 212 -26.06 19.18 20.49
CA LYS A 212 -24.77 18.47 20.34
C LYS A 212 -23.73 19.04 21.31
N ASN A 213 -23.47 18.33 22.41
CA ASN A 213 -22.32 18.60 23.28
C ASN A 213 -21.27 17.50 23.11
N THR A 214 -20.12 17.86 22.54
CA THR A 214 -18.94 16.98 22.48
C THR A 214 -18.14 17.16 23.76
N ARG A 215 -18.19 16.17 24.67
CA ARG A 215 -17.23 16.06 25.78
C ARG A 215 -16.20 14.99 25.43
N THR A 216 -14.93 15.39 25.42
CA THR A 216 -13.79 14.48 25.32
C THR A 216 -13.15 14.39 26.70
N ASP A 217 -13.46 13.33 27.44
CA ASP A 217 -12.78 13.05 28.71
C ASP A 217 -11.72 11.95 28.46
N LEU A 218 -10.44 12.29 28.64
CA LEU A 218 -9.30 11.39 28.44
C LEU A 218 -8.91 10.75 29.79
N ASN A 219 -9.20 9.46 29.97
CA ASN A 219 -8.71 8.70 31.12
C ASN A 219 -7.50 7.85 30.71
N VAL A 220 -6.37 8.02 31.40
CA VAL A 220 -5.15 7.24 31.19
C VAL A 220 -5.00 6.25 32.34
N GLY A 221 -5.11 4.96 32.06
CA GLY A 221 -4.76 3.86 32.98
C GLY A 221 -3.59 3.06 32.41
N LEU A 222 -2.58 2.77 33.24
CA LEU A 222 -1.48 1.85 32.91
C LEU A 222 -1.73 0.53 33.64
N SER A 223 -1.71 -0.60 32.93
CA SER A 223 -1.58 -1.92 33.56
C SER A 223 -0.45 -2.71 32.90
N LYS A 224 0.30 -3.45 33.72
CA LYS A 224 1.40 -4.33 33.34
C LYS A 224 1.04 -5.72 33.84
N ASN A 225 0.92 -6.69 32.94
CA ASN A 225 0.79 -8.08 33.34
C ASN A 225 2.18 -8.63 33.71
N CYS A 226 2.27 -9.24 34.89
CA CYS A 226 3.39 -10.10 35.29
C CYS A 226 3.19 -11.50 34.74
#